data_AF-A0A1C6KZ03-F1
#
_entry.id   AF-A0A1C6KZ03-F1
#
_cell.length_a   1.000
_cell.length_b   1.000
_cell.length_c   1.000
_cell.angle_alpha   90.00
_cell.angle_beta   90.00
_cell.angle_gamma   90.00
#
_symmetry.space_group_name_H-M   'P 1'
#
loop_
_entity.id
_entity.type
_entity.pdbx_description
1 polymer ?
#
loop_
_entity_poly.entity_id
_entity_poly.type
_entity_poly.pdbx_seq_one_letter_code
_entity_poly.pdbx_strand_id
1 'polypeptide(L)'
;MRKMKSLLCVLLTMIISLGSMVTVKADTEIKPYENKENAVLLKREYIDLDEDTVIEIESYEEKIPSLARAGWKTTSATKTYRVKDKNTNTVFVKYILKATFRYNGKKAECTNATPDCKILVPNVYKVITKDASKAGDVALGYFYCQHIKTGKGAGGTFSIKCAANGAVTIS
;
A
#
# COMPACT_ATOMS: atom_id res chain seq x y z
N MET A 1 -3.31 68.48 -18.43
CA MET A 1 -2.34 68.02 -17.41
C MET A 1 -2.88 66.78 -16.71
N ARG A 2 -1.96 65.95 -16.22
CA ARG A 2 -2.04 64.51 -15.99
C ARG A 2 -3.16 64.00 -15.07
N LYS A 3 -3.61 62.80 -15.44
CA LYS A 3 -4.19 61.72 -14.62
C LYS A 3 -3.54 61.61 -13.24
N MET A 4 -4.35 61.45 -12.19
CA MET A 4 -4.03 60.65 -10.99
C MET A 4 -5.23 60.73 -10.05
N LYS A 5 -6.05 59.67 -9.99
CA LYS A 5 -6.99 59.41 -8.87
C LYS A 5 -7.68 58.02 -8.92
N SER A 6 -7.13 57.06 -9.67
CA SER A 6 -7.74 55.73 -9.81
C SER A 6 -6.74 54.58 -9.64
N LEU A 7 -5.76 54.72 -8.74
CA LEU A 7 -4.84 53.63 -8.41
C LEU A 7 -4.73 53.30 -6.92
N LEU A 8 -5.41 54.02 -6.03
CA LEU A 8 -5.33 53.74 -4.59
C LEU A 8 -6.29 52.64 -4.11
N CYS A 9 -7.32 52.29 -4.88
CA CYS A 9 -8.31 51.28 -4.48
C CYS A 9 -7.93 49.84 -4.86
N VAL A 10 -6.93 49.66 -5.73
CA VAL A 10 -6.50 48.32 -6.19
C VAL A 10 -5.36 47.75 -5.32
N LEU A 11 -4.73 48.57 -4.48
CA LEU A 11 -3.64 48.17 -3.59
C LEU A 11 -4.11 47.63 -2.23
N LEU A 12 -5.42 47.65 -1.92
CA LEU A 12 -5.94 47.26 -0.60
C LEU A 12 -6.64 45.89 -0.55
N THR A 13 -6.67 45.12 -1.64
CA THR A 13 -7.25 43.75 -1.65
C THR A 13 -6.21 42.63 -1.71
N MET A 14 -4.92 42.98 -1.69
CA MET A 14 -3.82 42.02 -1.89
C MET A 14 -3.09 41.61 -0.60
N ILE A 15 -3.76 41.61 0.58
CA ILE A 15 -3.15 41.16 1.85
C ILE A 15 -4.11 40.29 2.70
N ILE A 16 -5.04 39.56 2.06
CA ILE A 16 -5.75 38.47 2.76
C ILE A 16 -5.83 37.24 1.85
N SER A 17 -4.67 36.66 1.55
CA SER A 17 -4.58 35.21 1.46
C SER A 17 -3.24 34.82 2.06
N LEU A 18 -3.11 35.11 3.36
CA LEU A 18 -2.22 34.34 4.21
C LEU A 18 -2.71 32.90 4.06
N GLY A 19 -2.03 32.17 3.16
CA GLY A 19 -2.37 30.81 2.82
C GLY A 19 -2.57 30.07 4.12
N SER A 20 -3.77 29.55 4.29
CA SER A 20 -4.06 28.59 5.34
C SER A 20 -3.03 27.48 5.15
N MET A 21 -1.95 27.54 5.93
CA MET A 21 -1.17 26.36 6.25
C MET A 21 -2.15 25.50 7.02
N VAL A 22 -2.96 24.75 6.27
CA VAL A 22 -3.43 23.46 6.74
C VAL A 22 -2.16 22.70 7.04
N THR A 23 -1.74 22.74 8.29
CA THR A 23 -0.95 21.67 8.88
C THR A 23 -1.81 20.43 8.69
N VAL A 24 -1.62 19.77 7.55
CA VAL A 24 -2.08 18.41 7.36
C VAL A 24 -1.23 17.64 8.35
N LYS A 25 -1.77 17.45 9.54
CA LYS A 25 -1.29 16.44 10.46
C LYS A 25 -1.52 15.15 9.68
N ALA A 26 -0.50 14.70 8.95
CA ALA A 26 -0.51 13.35 8.43
C ALA A 26 -0.74 12.49 9.66
N ASP A 27 -1.87 11.80 9.71
CA ASP A 27 -2.17 10.82 10.75
C ASP A 27 -1.08 9.74 10.68
N THR A 28 0.05 10.01 11.34
CA THR A 28 1.21 9.12 11.45
C THR A 28 0.99 8.12 12.57
N GLU A 29 -0.20 7.54 12.63
CA GLU A 29 -0.39 6.21 13.18
C GLU A 29 -1.06 5.35 12.12
N ILE A 30 -0.21 4.82 11.24
CA ILE A 30 -0.59 3.67 10.44
C ILE A 30 -0.65 2.51 11.40
N LYS A 31 -1.85 2.22 11.90
CA LYS A 31 -2.11 0.96 12.58
C LYS A 31 -1.57 -0.16 11.66
N PRO A 32 -0.75 -1.11 12.16
CA PRO A 32 -0.44 -2.32 11.42
C PRO A 32 -1.75 -2.90 10.89
N TYR A 33 -1.70 -3.55 9.71
CA TYR A 33 -2.86 -4.19 9.05
C TYR A 33 -3.91 -4.57 10.10
N GLU A 34 -5.10 -3.93 10.03
CA GLU A 34 -6.18 -4.02 11.03
C GLU A 34 -6.05 -5.32 11.81
N ASN A 35 -5.65 -5.19 13.07
CA ASN A 35 -5.32 -6.31 13.94
C ASN A 35 -6.54 -7.22 14.05
N LYS A 36 -6.66 -8.14 13.10
CA LYS A 36 -7.49 -9.31 13.24
C LYS A 36 -6.74 -10.19 14.21
N GLU A 37 -7.37 -10.53 15.32
CA GLU A 37 -6.79 -11.22 16.48
C GLU A 37 -5.97 -12.49 16.14
N ASN A 38 -6.03 -12.99 14.91
CA ASN A 38 -5.37 -14.21 14.42
C ASN A 38 -4.29 -13.98 13.34
N ALA A 39 -3.88 -12.73 13.08
CA ALA A 39 -2.85 -12.42 12.08
C ALA A 39 -1.42 -12.53 12.66
N VAL A 40 -0.56 -13.31 11.99
CA VAL A 40 0.85 -13.52 12.34
C VAL A 40 1.74 -12.86 11.30
N LEU A 41 2.69 -12.03 11.73
CA LEU A 41 3.73 -11.46 10.86
C LEU A 41 4.71 -12.58 10.43
N LEU A 42 4.78 -12.84 9.14
CA LEU A 42 5.70 -13.83 8.56
C LEU A 42 7.06 -13.23 8.23
N LYS A 43 7.07 -12.03 7.65
CA LYS A 43 8.28 -11.40 7.13
C LYS A 43 8.14 -9.88 7.07
N ARG A 44 9.22 -9.19 7.37
CA ARG A 44 9.37 -7.75 7.14
C ARG A 44 10.70 -7.50 6.43
N GLU A 45 10.67 -6.70 5.37
CA GLU A 45 11.83 -6.39 4.53
C GLU A 45 11.89 -4.90 4.23
N TYR A 46 13.11 -4.40 4.03
CA TYR A 46 13.39 -3.04 3.64
C TYR A 46 14.27 -3.05 2.39
N ILE A 47 13.90 -2.27 1.38
CA ILE A 47 14.67 -2.12 0.15
C ILE A 47 14.92 -0.63 -0.06
N ASP A 48 16.19 -0.23 -0.04
CA ASP A 48 16.57 1.14 -0.33
C ASP A 48 16.29 1.47 -1.80
N LEU A 49 15.51 2.53 -2.03
CA LEU A 49 15.32 3.07 -3.37
C LEU A 49 16.41 4.11 -3.65
N ASP A 50 16.52 5.14 -2.83
CA ASP A 50 17.53 6.21 -2.87
C ASP A 50 17.93 6.63 -1.45
N GLU A 51 18.69 7.72 -1.35
CA GLU A 51 19.08 8.40 -0.11
C GLU A 51 17.90 8.64 0.84
N ASP A 52 16.74 9.07 0.31
CA ASP A 52 15.59 9.50 1.13
C ASP A 52 14.42 8.52 1.12
N THR A 53 14.35 7.59 0.17
CA THR A 53 13.20 6.69 0.00
C THR A 53 13.56 5.23 0.28
N VAL A 54 12.70 4.55 1.03
CA VAL A 54 12.76 3.11 1.30
C VAL A 54 11.44 2.45 0.95
N ILE A 55 11.49 1.20 0.51
CA ILE A 55 10.34 0.32 0.42
C ILE A 55 10.31 -0.52 1.68
N GLU A 56 9.19 -0.50 2.40
CA GLU A 56 8.90 -1.46 3.46
C GLU A 56 7.90 -2.50 2.93
N ILE A 57 8.25 -3.77 3.07
CA ILE A 57 7.38 -4.90 2.72
C ILE A 57 7.05 -5.66 3.99
N GLU A 58 5.77 -5.82 4.29
CA GLU A 58 5.29 -6.64 5.40
C GLU A 58 4.35 -7.72 4.91
N SER A 59 4.50 -8.89 5.49
CA SER A 59 3.79 -10.09 5.09
C SER A 59 3.11 -10.73 6.28
N TYR A 60 1.80 -10.96 6.20
CA TYR A 60 1.01 -11.55 7.27
C TYR A 60 0.26 -12.79 6.80
N GLU A 61 0.12 -13.77 7.68
CA GLU A 61 -0.83 -14.89 7.52
C GLU A 61 -1.92 -14.78 8.57
N GLU A 62 -3.15 -15.09 8.20
CA GLU A 62 -4.29 -15.22 9.08
C GLU A 62 -4.98 -16.56 8.82
N LYS A 63 -5.00 -17.43 9.84
CA LYS A 63 -5.77 -18.67 9.77
C LYS A 63 -7.23 -18.35 10.08
N ILE A 64 -8.11 -18.71 9.15
CA ILE A 64 -9.55 -18.49 9.32
C ILE A 64 -10.15 -19.79 9.86
N PRO A 65 -10.70 -19.81 11.09
CA PRO A 65 -11.35 -20.99 11.64
C PRO A 65 -12.48 -21.44 10.70
N SER A 66 -12.38 -22.64 10.14
CA SER A 66 -13.44 -23.17 9.27
C SER A 66 -14.56 -23.75 10.13
N LEU A 67 -15.80 -23.29 9.92
CA LEU A 67 -16.99 -24.02 10.39
C LEU A 67 -17.02 -25.38 9.69
N ALA A 68 -16.99 -26.45 10.48
CA ALA A 68 -16.76 -27.81 10.04
C ALA A 68 -17.78 -28.31 9.00
N ARG A 69 -17.53 -28.08 7.71
CA ARG A 69 -18.11 -28.86 6.61
C ARG A 69 -17.06 -29.08 5.53
N ALA A 70 -16.72 -30.37 5.38
CA ALA A 70 -16.01 -30.96 4.25
C ALA A 70 -14.52 -30.60 4.05
N GLY A 71 -13.64 -31.14 4.92
CA GLY A 71 -12.23 -31.48 4.63
C GLY A 71 -11.25 -30.37 4.20
N TRP A 72 -11.76 -29.20 3.84
CA TRP A 72 -11.04 -28.03 3.39
C TRP A 72 -10.99 -26.99 4.49
N LYS A 73 -9.80 -26.47 4.70
CA LYS A 73 -9.50 -25.38 5.62
C LYS A 73 -9.21 -24.12 4.80
N THR A 74 -9.37 -22.97 5.41
CA THR A 74 -9.11 -21.67 4.78
C THR A 74 -7.95 -20.98 5.50
N THR A 75 -7.05 -20.39 4.73
CA THR A 75 -6.06 -19.43 5.24
C THR A 75 -6.10 -18.19 4.36
N SER A 76 -5.81 -17.04 4.93
CA SER A 76 -5.62 -15.80 4.20
C SER A 76 -4.23 -15.27 4.48
N ALA A 77 -3.68 -14.52 3.53
CA ALA A 77 -2.41 -13.86 3.71
C ALA A 77 -2.39 -12.54 2.98
N THR A 78 -1.58 -11.61 3.48
CA THR A 78 -1.39 -10.32 2.85
C THR A 78 0.08 -10.02 2.67
N LYS A 79 0.38 -9.31 1.59
CA LYS A 79 1.69 -8.68 1.37
C LYS A 79 1.46 -7.20 1.13
N THR A 80 1.93 -6.40 2.07
CA THR A 80 1.82 -4.95 2.06
C THR A 80 3.15 -4.36 1.60
N TYR A 81 3.09 -3.48 0.62
CA TYR A 81 4.22 -2.74 0.08
C TYR A 81 4.00 -1.25 0.35
N ARG A 82 4.96 -0.61 1.01
CA ARG A 82 4.90 0.82 1.34
C ARG A 82 6.12 1.53 0.80
N VAL A 83 5.92 2.55 -0.02
CA VAL A 83 6.99 3.49 -0.39
C VAL A 83 7.03 4.58 0.68
N LYS A 84 8.16 4.72 1.36
CA LYS A 84 8.32 5.56 2.55
C LYS A 84 9.48 6.54 2.40
N ASP A 85 9.30 7.70 2.99
CA ASP A 85 10.40 8.59 3.36
C ASP A 85 11.16 7.99 4.54
N LYS A 86 12.48 7.88 4.44
CA LYS A 86 13.37 7.31 5.46
C LYS A 86 13.44 8.18 6.71
N ASN A 87 13.46 9.49 6.51
CA ASN A 87 13.72 10.46 7.58
C ASN A 87 12.48 10.68 8.44
N THR A 88 11.31 10.77 7.81
CA THR A 88 10.03 11.08 8.47
C THR A 88 9.15 9.86 8.68
N ASN A 89 9.50 8.70 8.12
CA ASN A 89 8.64 7.50 8.05
C ASN A 89 7.31 7.71 7.31
N THR A 90 7.13 8.83 6.62
CA THR A 90 5.90 9.14 5.87
C THR A 90 5.71 8.11 4.76
N VAL A 91 4.54 7.46 4.72
CA VAL A 91 4.20 6.56 3.62
C VAL A 91 3.59 7.38 2.49
N PHE A 92 4.19 7.35 1.31
CA PHE A 92 3.68 8.01 0.12
C PHE A 92 2.59 7.17 -0.56
N VAL A 93 2.87 5.89 -0.75
CA VAL A 93 1.98 4.94 -1.42
C VAL A 93 1.96 3.63 -0.64
N LYS A 94 0.77 3.05 -0.50
CA LYS A 94 0.55 1.74 0.09
C LYS A 94 -0.17 0.86 -0.91
N TYR A 95 0.42 -0.29 -1.22
CA TYR A 95 -0.22 -1.37 -1.97
C TYR A 95 -0.35 -2.59 -1.06
N ILE A 96 -1.44 -3.34 -1.17
CA ILE A 96 -1.70 -4.57 -0.43
C ILE A 96 -2.21 -5.61 -1.41
N LEU A 97 -1.49 -6.71 -1.55
CA LEU A 97 -2.05 -7.94 -2.13
C LEU A 97 -2.75 -8.71 -1.01
N LYS A 98 -4.06 -8.94 -1.14
CA LYS A 98 -4.85 -9.77 -0.23
C LYS A 98 -5.20 -11.08 -0.92
N ALA A 99 -4.81 -12.19 -0.31
CA ALA A 99 -5.02 -13.52 -0.86
C ALA A 99 -5.80 -14.40 0.11
N THR A 100 -6.70 -15.22 -0.41
CA THR A 100 -7.41 -16.26 0.33
C THR A 100 -7.19 -17.59 -0.38
N PHE A 101 -6.92 -18.63 0.41
CA PHE A 101 -6.64 -19.97 -0.07
C PHE A 101 -7.51 -20.97 0.66
N ARG A 102 -7.83 -22.07 -0.02
CA ARG A 102 -8.34 -23.28 0.61
C ARG A 102 -7.35 -24.42 0.45
N TYR A 103 -7.19 -25.24 1.48
CA TYR A 103 -6.27 -26.39 1.49
C TYR A 103 -6.83 -27.58 2.27
N ASN A 104 -6.38 -28.80 1.99
CA ASN A 104 -6.93 -30.03 2.61
C ASN A 104 -5.89 -31.11 2.92
N GLY A 105 -4.61 -30.76 2.98
CA GLY A 105 -3.49 -31.70 3.16
C GLY A 105 -3.02 -32.38 1.86
N LYS A 106 -3.84 -32.39 0.80
CA LYS A 106 -3.51 -32.98 -0.51
C LYS A 106 -3.33 -31.94 -1.61
N LYS A 107 -4.12 -30.88 -1.57
CA LYS A 107 -4.03 -29.75 -2.51
C LYS A 107 -4.34 -28.42 -1.84
N ALA A 108 -3.91 -27.35 -2.51
CA ALA A 108 -4.23 -25.98 -2.17
C ALA A 108 -4.68 -25.23 -3.42
N GLU A 109 -5.55 -24.26 -3.24
CA GLU A 109 -6.11 -23.45 -4.32
C GLU A 109 -6.27 -22.01 -3.83
N CYS A 110 -5.78 -21.05 -4.61
CA CYS A 110 -6.08 -19.65 -4.41
C CYS A 110 -7.53 -19.38 -4.81
N THR A 111 -8.37 -19.04 -3.85
CA THR A 111 -9.78 -18.74 -4.08
C THR A 111 -9.99 -17.27 -4.39
N ASN A 112 -9.16 -16.39 -3.82
CA ASN A 112 -9.24 -14.95 -4.04
C ASN A 112 -7.84 -14.30 -4.05
N ALA A 113 -7.65 -13.32 -4.94
CA ALA A 113 -6.50 -12.44 -4.99
C ALA A 113 -7.00 -11.04 -5.38
N THR A 114 -6.86 -10.07 -4.48
CA THR A 114 -7.33 -8.70 -4.71
C THR A 114 -6.24 -7.68 -4.35
N PRO A 115 -6.08 -6.64 -5.16
CA PRO A 115 -5.23 -5.52 -4.83
C PRO A 115 -6.00 -4.45 -4.03
N ASP A 116 -5.34 -3.80 -3.10
CA ASP A 116 -5.81 -2.57 -2.45
C ASP A 116 -4.67 -1.56 -2.50
N CYS A 117 -4.90 -0.39 -3.08
CA CYS A 117 -3.86 0.60 -3.30
C CYS A 117 -4.35 1.99 -2.89
N LYS A 118 -3.54 2.68 -2.08
CA LYS A 118 -3.80 4.03 -1.61
C LYS A 118 -2.59 4.92 -1.85
N ILE A 119 -2.83 6.08 -2.45
CA ILE A 119 -1.87 7.19 -2.48
C ILE A 119 -2.16 8.02 -1.24
N LEU A 120 -1.24 8.02 -0.28
CA LEU A 120 -1.40 8.72 1.00
C LEU A 120 -0.87 10.15 0.93
N VAL A 121 0.13 10.39 0.08
CA VAL A 121 0.63 11.75 -0.21
C VAL A 121 0.46 12.01 -1.71
N PRO A 122 -0.55 12.81 -2.09
CA PRO A 122 -0.78 13.18 -3.49
C PRO A 122 0.42 13.92 -4.09
N ASN A 123 0.55 13.90 -5.42
CA ASN A 123 1.54 14.67 -6.18
C ASN A 123 3.03 14.35 -5.91
N VAL A 124 3.33 13.30 -5.15
CA VAL A 124 4.72 12.77 -5.02
C VAL A 124 4.94 11.60 -5.98
N TYR A 125 4.08 10.58 -5.89
CA TYR A 125 4.11 9.40 -6.76
C TYR A 125 2.80 9.29 -7.56
N LYS A 126 2.91 8.80 -8.79
CA LYS A 126 1.76 8.30 -9.58
C LYS A 126 1.80 6.78 -9.61
N VAL A 127 0.66 6.14 -9.40
CA VAL A 127 0.51 4.69 -9.55
C VAL A 127 0.26 4.39 -11.02
N ILE A 128 1.08 3.51 -11.60
CA ILE A 128 1.01 3.09 -13.00
C ILE A 128 0.26 1.77 -13.11
N THR A 129 0.57 0.82 -12.23
CA THR A 129 -0.08 -0.50 -12.21
C THR A 129 -0.45 -0.87 -10.78
N LYS A 130 -1.67 -1.39 -10.63
CA LYS A 130 -2.21 -1.93 -9.37
C LYS A 130 -3.22 -3.02 -9.70
N ASP A 131 -2.75 -4.24 -9.83
CA ASP A 131 -3.59 -5.37 -10.19
C ASP A 131 -3.23 -6.61 -9.38
N ALA A 132 -4.13 -7.58 -9.34
CA ALA A 132 -3.86 -8.90 -8.80
C ALA A 132 -4.49 -9.97 -9.66
N SER A 133 -3.84 -11.11 -9.74
CA SER A 133 -4.39 -12.30 -10.37
C SER A 133 -4.12 -13.54 -9.52
N LYS A 134 -4.71 -14.67 -9.91
CA LYS A 134 -4.50 -15.94 -9.24
C LYS A 134 -4.27 -17.04 -10.26
N ALA A 135 -3.41 -17.99 -9.91
CA ALA A 135 -3.09 -19.15 -10.72
C ALA A 135 -2.81 -20.34 -9.81
N GLY A 136 -3.66 -21.37 -9.87
CA GLY A 136 -3.52 -22.56 -9.02
C GLY A 136 -3.53 -22.22 -7.53
N ASP A 137 -2.42 -22.48 -6.85
CA ASP A 137 -2.18 -22.25 -5.43
C ASP A 137 -1.44 -20.92 -5.13
N VAL A 138 -1.32 -20.04 -6.14
CA VAL A 138 -0.60 -18.77 -6.08
C VAL A 138 -1.53 -17.57 -6.31
N ALA A 139 -1.41 -16.55 -5.47
CA ALA A 139 -1.88 -15.20 -5.73
C ALA A 139 -0.71 -14.35 -6.22
N LEU A 140 -0.91 -13.61 -7.30
CA LEU A 140 0.05 -12.69 -7.92
C LEU A 140 -0.44 -11.26 -7.74
N GLY A 141 0.46 -10.36 -7.38
CA GLY A 141 0.20 -8.92 -7.29
C GLY A 141 1.14 -8.17 -8.21
N TYR A 142 0.61 -7.17 -8.89
CA TYR A 142 1.36 -6.32 -9.83
C TYR A 142 1.22 -4.89 -9.37
N PHE A 143 2.31 -4.31 -8.90
CA PHE A 143 2.33 -2.93 -8.44
C PHE A 143 3.50 -2.20 -9.05
N TYR A 144 3.25 -1.02 -9.58
CA TYR A 144 4.31 -0.12 -9.99
C TYR A 144 3.85 1.32 -9.82
N CYS A 145 4.70 2.13 -9.20
CA CYS A 145 4.52 3.57 -9.07
C CYS A 145 5.79 4.29 -9.48
N GLN A 146 5.65 5.57 -9.81
CA GLN A 146 6.74 6.41 -10.29
C GLN A 146 6.70 7.77 -9.60
N HIS A 147 7.84 8.21 -9.09
CA HIS A 147 8.00 9.55 -8.53
C HIS A 147 7.79 10.58 -9.64
N ILE A 148 6.90 11.55 -9.43
CA ILE A 148 6.42 12.46 -10.47
C ILE A 148 7.54 13.39 -10.96
N LYS A 149 8.37 13.92 -10.06
CA LYS A 149 9.45 14.84 -10.43
C LYS A 149 10.68 14.16 -11.04
N THR A 150 11.16 13.08 -10.40
CA THR A 150 12.42 12.41 -10.78
C THR A 150 12.21 11.29 -11.80
N GLY A 151 10.98 10.82 -12.02
CA GLY A 151 10.69 9.69 -12.90
C GLY A 151 11.13 8.33 -12.34
N LYS A 152 11.62 8.27 -11.10
CA LYS A 152 12.12 7.04 -10.50
C LYS A 152 10.99 6.07 -10.14
N GLY A 153 11.14 4.81 -10.54
CA GLY A 153 10.15 3.75 -10.32
C GLY A 153 10.34 2.99 -9.02
N ALA A 154 9.22 2.50 -8.47
CA ALA A 154 9.18 1.57 -7.36
C ALA A 154 8.03 0.58 -7.56
N GLY A 155 8.33 -0.71 -7.49
CA GLY A 155 7.33 -1.77 -7.58
C GLY A 155 7.91 -3.08 -8.10
N GLY A 156 7.02 -3.98 -8.49
CA GLY A 156 7.35 -5.28 -9.05
C GLY A 156 6.15 -6.21 -9.07
N THR A 157 6.44 -7.47 -9.38
CA THR A 157 5.51 -8.57 -9.19
C THR A 157 5.77 -9.20 -7.84
N PHE A 158 4.71 -9.50 -7.11
CA PHE A 158 4.78 -10.21 -5.85
C PHE A 158 3.90 -11.44 -5.88
N SER A 159 4.22 -12.41 -5.04
CA SER A 159 3.42 -13.62 -4.95
C SER A 159 3.24 -14.10 -3.52
N ILE A 160 2.05 -14.63 -3.27
CA ILE A 160 1.72 -15.39 -2.06
C ILE A 160 1.29 -16.77 -2.52
N LYS A 161 1.94 -17.82 -2.01
CA LYS A 161 1.65 -19.21 -2.33
C LYS A 161 1.15 -19.93 -1.08
N CYS A 162 0.21 -20.85 -1.24
CA CYS A 162 -0.25 -21.73 -0.17
C CYS A 162 0.04 -23.19 -0.53
N ALA A 163 0.73 -23.91 0.34
CA ALA A 163 0.96 -25.34 0.17
C ALA A 163 -0.26 -26.17 0.60
N ALA A 164 -0.33 -27.43 0.17
CA ALA A 164 -1.43 -28.34 0.49
C ALA A 164 -1.67 -28.52 2.00
N ASN A 165 -0.63 -28.40 2.82
CA ASN A 165 -0.71 -28.45 4.28
C ASN A 165 -1.16 -27.13 4.93
N GLY A 166 -1.39 -26.08 4.14
CA GLY A 166 -1.79 -24.75 4.58
C GLY A 166 -0.64 -23.79 4.87
N ALA A 167 0.62 -24.19 4.69
CA ALA A 167 1.76 -23.30 4.89
C ALA A 167 1.80 -22.21 3.81
N VAL A 168 1.92 -20.96 4.23
CA VAL A 168 2.02 -19.80 3.33
C VAL A 168 3.48 -19.47 3.06
N THR A 169 3.84 -19.22 1.81
CA THR A 169 5.16 -18.75 1.38
C THR A 169 5.01 -17.48 0.55
N ILE A 170 5.91 -16.52 0.77
CA ILE A 170 5.81 -15.19 0.18
C ILE A 170 7.13 -14.83 -0.49
N SER A 171 7.04 -14.42 -1.76
CA SER A 171 8.15 -13.95 -2.60
C SER A 171 7.83 -12.64 -3.30
#